data_AF-A0A7Y4Z6H5-F1
#
_entry.id   AF-A0A7Y4Z6H5-F1
#
_cell.length_a   1.000
_cell.length_b   1.000
_cell.length_c   1.000
_cell.angle_alpha   90.00
_cell.angle_beta   90.00
_cell.angle_gamma   90.00
#
_symmetry.space_group_name_H-M   'P 1'
#
loop_
_entity.id
_entity.type
_entity.pdbx_description
1 polymer ?
#
loop_
_entity_poly.entity_id
_entity_poly.type
_entity_poly.pdbx_seq_one_letter_code
_entity_poly.pdbx_strand_id
1 'polypeptide(L)'
;MKKLFLLLILVCCFYSSCRDHGTLTIFYVNNISNHDVEISVFNAEIQSRGGAIDTTYVIPKNGRIEDRVSTKGDNDFSYFPFGNPDSAIIVFDNSLRIIYRRNDSNPRNILKIDSYSGGKVDDGLYEFYYSITEEDYNKAEK
;
A
#
# COMPACT_ATOMS: atom_id res chain seq x y z
N MET A 1 -23.51 -28.56 -40.43
CA MET A 1 -23.22 -29.00 -39.04
C MET A 1 -21.79 -28.72 -38.59
N LYS A 2 -20.73 -29.10 -39.33
CA LYS A 2 -19.32 -28.83 -38.94
C LYS A 2 -18.98 -27.35 -38.69
N LYS A 3 -19.55 -26.42 -39.48
CA LYS A 3 -19.33 -24.97 -39.34
C LYS A 3 -19.94 -24.37 -38.06
N LEU A 4 -21.04 -24.94 -37.56
CA LEU A 4 -21.71 -24.48 -36.34
C LEU A 4 -20.93 -24.89 -35.07
N PHE A 5 -20.35 -26.09 -35.09
CA PHE A 5 -19.53 -26.62 -34.01
C PHE A 5 -18.23 -25.82 -33.83
N LEU A 6 -17.61 -25.41 -34.94
CA LEU A 6 -16.41 -24.58 -34.93
C LEU A 6 -16.68 -23.17 -34.38
N LEU A 7 -17.85 -22.60 -34.69
CA LEU A 7 -18.30 -21.32 -34.15
C LEU A 7 -18.48 -21.39 -32.62
N LEU A 8 -19.07 -22.49 -32.13
CA LEU A 8 -19.33 -22.69 -30.70
C LEU A 8 -18.02 -22.81 -29.90
N ILE A 9 -17.02 -23.52 -30.45
CA ILE A 9 -15.68 -23.62 -29.86
C ILE A 9 -15.00 -22.25 -29.83
N LEU A 10 -15.08 -21.48 -30.93
CA LEU A 10 -14.52 -20.13 -30.97
C LEU A 10 -15.13 -19.24 -29.87
N VAL A 11 -16.46 -19.22 -29.74
CA VAL A 11 -17.17 -18.41 -28.73
C VAL A 11 -16.77 -18.82 -27.30
N CYS A 12 -16.61 -20.11 -27.03
CA CYS A 12 -16.11 -20.58 -25.73
C CYS A 12 -14.65 -20.14 -25.47
N CYS A 13 -13.78 -20.15 -26.48
CA CYS A 13 -12.41 -19.65 -26.35
C CYS A 13 -12.35 -18.13 -26.11
N PHE A 14 -13.25 -17.35 -26.73
CA PHE A 14 -13.36 -15.90 -26.49
C PHE A 14 -13.91 -15.57 -25.10
N TYR A 15 -14.82 -16.39 -24.55
CA TYR A 15 -15.33 -16.20 -23.18
C TYR A 15 -14.25 -16.45 -22.10
N SER A 16 -13.36 -17.43 -22.33
CA SER A 16 -12.26 -17.73 -21.40
C SER A 16 -11.15 -16.68 -21.39
N SER A 17 -11.00 -15.91 -22.47
CA SER A 17 -9.95 -14.89 -22.62
C SER A 17 -10.39 -13.50 -22.16
N CYS A 18 -11.63 -13.34 -21.71
CA CYS A 18 -12.19 -12.06 -21.24
C CYS A 18 -12.43 -12.06 -19.72
N ARG A 19 -11.49 -12.62 -18.94
CA ARG A 19 -11.45 -12.43 -17.49
C ARG A 19 -10.41 -11.36 -17.19
N ASP A 20 -10.88 -10.16 -16.90
CA ASP A 20 -10.08 -9.10 -16.30
C ASP A 20 -9.82 -9.52 -14.84
N HIS A 21 -8.61 -10.01 -14.55
CA HIS A 21 -8.24 -10.40 -13.21
C HIS A 21 -7.74 -9.14 -12.50
N GLY A 22 -8.58 -8.57 -11.63
CA GLY A 22 -8.16 -7.43 -10.81
C GLY A 22 -6.92 -7.78 -9.98
N THR A 23 -6.03 -6.81 -9.80
CA THR A 23 -4.84 -6.97 -8.98
C THR A 23 -5.09 -6.39 -7.58
N LEU A 24 -4.66 -7.11 -6.55
CA LEU A 24 -4.69 -6.66 -5.16
C LEU A 24 -3.27 -6.31 -4.71
N THR A 25 -3.09 -5.07 -4.26
CA THR A 25 -1.87 -4.62 -3.59
C THR A 25 -2.16 -4.40 -2.11
N ILE A 26 -1.32 -4.95 -1.24
CA ILE A 26 -1.42 -4.79 0.20
C ILE A 26 -0.15 -4.11 0.73
N PHE A 27 -0.31 -2.99 1.43
CA PHE A 27 0.76 -2.29 2.11
C PHE A 27 0.67 -2.52 3.61
N TYR A 28 1.65 -3.22 4.17
CA TYR A 28 1.79 -3.41 5.60
C TYR A 28 2.75 -2.37 6.18
N VAL A 29 2.34 -1.73 7.27
CA VAL A 29 3.23 -0.91 8.10
C VAL A 29 3.31 -1.55 9.47
N ASN A 30 4.48 -2.08 9.81
CA ASN A 30 4.74 -2.81 11.04
C ASN A 30 5.48 -1.91 12.03
N ASN A 31 4.97 -1.77 13.23
CA ASN A 31 5.69 -1.15 14.33
C ASN A 31 6.48 -2.23 15.07
N ILE A 32 7.76 -2.35 14.76
CA ILE A 32 8.69 -3.26 15.44
C ILE A 32 9.57 -2.54 16.46
N SER A 33 9.25 -1.28 16.78
CA SER A 33 9.83 -0.55 17.89
C SER A 33 9.13 -0.91 19.21
N ASN A 34 9.74 -0.54 20.33
CA ASN A 34 9.19 -0.67 21.67
C ASN A 34 8.36 0.55 22.09
N HIS A 35 7.94 1.37 21.14
CA HIS A 35 7.22 2.62 21.34
C HIS A 35 5.83 2.56 20.71
N ASP A 36 4.87 3.27 21.29
CA ASP A 36 3.58 3.45 20.63
C ASP A 36 3.74 4.47 19.52
N VAL A 37 3.16 4.18 18.35
CA VAL A 37 3.33 4.99 17.17
C VAL A 37 2.00 5.52 16.67
N GLU A 38 1.95 6.80 16.38
CA GLU A 38 0.90 7.44 15.60
C GLU A 38 1.46 7.86 14.24
N ILE A 39 0.73 7.58 13.16
CA ILE A 39 1.06 8.05 11.81
C ILE A 39 -0.08 8.92 11.32
N SER A 40 0.19 10.20 11.12
CA SER A 40 -0.74 11.13 10.49
C SER A 40 -0.33 11.36 9.04
N VAL A 41 -1.15 10.91 8.10
CA VAL A 41 -0.96 11.06 6.65
C VAL A 41 -1.93 12.12 6.14
N PHE A 42 -1.39 13.17 5.55
CA PHE A 42 -2.17 14.30 5.04
C PHE A 42 -2.55 14.09 3.58
N ASN A 43 -3.82 14.35 3.26
CA ASN A 43 -4.38 14.15 1.92
C ASN A 43 -4.26 12.69 1.42
N ALA A 44 -4.45 11.71 2.32
CA ALA A 44 -4.39 10.29 1.97
C ALA A 44 -5.58 9.87 1.11
N GLU A 45 -5.34 9.19 -0.01
CA GLU A 45 -6.41 8.67 -0.87
C GLU A 45 -6.66 7.20 -0.55
N ILE A 46 -7.46 6.97 0.47
CA ILE A 46 -7.84 5.61 0.89
C ILE A 46 -9.01 5.16 0.01
N GLN A 47 -8.85 4.10 -0.77
CA GLN A 47 -9.87 3.65 -1.75
C GLN A 47 -11.27 3.48 -1.14
N SER A 48 -11.35 3.01 0.10
CA SER A 48 -12.63 2.82 0.80
C SER A 48 -13.38 4.13 1.13
N ARG A 49 -12.71 5.29 1.05
CA ARG A 49 -13.22 6.58 1.48
C ARG A 49 -13.63 7.50 0.33
N GLY A 50 -13.32 7.14 -0.92
CA GLY A 50 -13.81 7.82 -2.13
C GLY A 50 -13.24 9.22 -2.38
N GLY A 51 -12.18 9.61 -1.66
CA GLY A 51 -11.53 10.91 -1.81
C GLY A 51 -10.32 11.05 -0.89
N ALA A 52 -9.58 12.13 -1.09
CA ALA A 52 -8.40 12.42 -0.29
C ALA A 52 -8.81 13.01 1.08
N ILE A 53 -8.33 12.39 2.16
CA ILE A 53 -8.65 12.75 3.53
C ILE A 53 -7.41 12.68 4.42
N ASP A 54 -7.33 13.57 5.40
CA ASP A 54 -6.33 13.44 6.46
C ASP A 54 -6.68 12.21 7.32
N THR A 55 -5.70 11.33 7.50
CA THR A 55 -5.90 10.07 8.22
C THR A 55 -4.82 9.85 9.25
N THR A 56 -5.24 9.46 10.45
CA THR A 56 -4.35 9.08 11.54
C THR A 56 -4.50 7.60 11.84
N TYR A 57 -3.36 6.90 11.92
CA TYR A 57 -3.25 5.51 12.32
C TYR A 57 -2.57 5.42 13.67
N VAL A 58 -3.12 4.65 14.58
CA VAL A 58 -2.47 4.33 15.87
C VAL A 58 -1.99 2.88 15.80
N ILE A 59 -0.69 2.69 15.91
CA ILE A 59 -0.01 1.40 15.79
C ILE A 59 0.68 1.10 17.12
N PRO A 60 0.09 0.21 17.96
CA PRO A 60 0.73 -0.17 19.22
C PRO A 60 2.05 -0.90 18.96
N LYS A 61 2.85 -1.08 20.00
CA LYS A 61 4.09 -1.89 19.99
C LYS A 61 3.83 -3.28 19.40
N ASN A 62 4.67 -3.73 18.48
CA ASN A 62 4.51 -4.98 17.71
C ASN A 62 3.19 -5.06 16.93
N GLY A 63 2.51 -3.93 16.75
CA GLY A 63 1.30 -3.81 15.96
C GLY A 63 1.59 -3.60 14.48
N ARG A 64 0.53 -3.68 13.68
CA ARG A 64 0.59 -3.37 12.25
C ARG A 64 -0.71 -2.74 11.77
N ILE A 65 -0.60 -1.96 10.71
CA ILE A 65 -1.74 -1.58 9.87
C ILE A 65 -1.54 -2.15 8.47
N GLU A 66 -2.64 -2.26 7.75
CA GLU A 66 -2.63 -2.63 6.34
C GLU A 66 -3.54 -1.70 5.56
N ASP A 67 -3.07 -1.23 4.40
CA ASP A 67 -3.91 -0.60 3.39
C ASP A 67 -4.01 -1.52 2.17
N ARG A 68 -5.22 -1.64 1.63
CA ARG A 68 -5.55 -2.57 0.55
C ARG A 68 -6.05 -1.79 -0.64
N VAL A 69 -5.37 -1.96 -1.77
CA VAL A 69 -5.67 -1.25 -3.01
C VAL A 69 -5.99 -2.28 -4.09
N SER A 70 -7.20 -2.21 -4.64
CA SER A 70 -7.61 -3.02 -5.79
C SER A 70 -7.51 -2.19 -7.07
N THR A 71 -6.76 -2.68 -8.04
CA THR A 71 -6.59 -2.08 -9.37
C THR A 71 -7.26 -2.95 -10.43
N LYS A 72 -7.82 -2.30 -11.46
CA LYS A 72 -8.30 -3.00 -12.66
C LYS A 72 -7.10 -3.26 -13.58
N GLY A 73 -7.04 -4.42 -14.21
CA GLY A 73 -5.93 -4.84 -15.04
C GLY A 73 -5.09 -5.96 -14.42
N ASP A 74 -4.58 -6.81 -15.30
CA ASP A 74 -3.81 -7.99 -14.94
C ASP A 74 -2.37 -7.60 -14.55
N ASN A 75 -1.95 -8.00 -13.34
CA ASN A 75 -0.58 -7.86 -12.84
C ASN A 75 -0.01 -6.43 -12.80
N ASP A 76 -0.85 -5.41 -12.66
CA ASP A 76 -0.43 -4.03 -12.38
C ASP A 76 -0.76 -3.66 -10.93
N PHE A 77 0.21 -3.12 -10.20
CA PHE A 77 0.12 -2.89 -8.75
C PHE A 77 0.08 -1.40 -8.42
N SER A 78 -0.43 -1.07 -7.23
CA SER A 78 -0.40 0.31 -6.75
C SER A 78 1.02 0.69 -6.35
N TYR A 79 1.49 1.86 -6.77
CA TYR A 79 2.79 2.43 -6.36
C TYR A 79 2.69 3.32 -5.12
N PHE A 80 1.50 3.41 -4.54
CA PHE A 80 1.08 4.49 -3.68
C PHE A 80 0.55 3.94 -2.35
N PRO A 81 1.40 3.82 -1.30
CA PRO A 81 1.03 3.16 -0.03
C PRO A 81 -0.15 3.78 0.71
N PHE A 82 -0.41 5.07 0.47
CA PHE A 82 -1.56 5.80 1.01
C PHE A 82 -2.23 6.65 -0.09
N GLY A 83 -2.16 6.19 -1.35
CA GLY A 83 -2.52 6.99 -2.50
C GLY A 83 -1.48 8.08 -2.79
N ASN A 84 -1.94 9.29 -3.12
CA ASN A 84 -1.06 10.42 -3.43
C ASN A 84 -1.03 11.48 -2.29
N PRO A 85 -0.52 11.16 -1.08
CA PRO A 85 -0.51 12.08 0.05
C PRO A 85 0.63 13.09 -0.05
N ASP A 86 0.46 14.28 0.53
CA ASP A 86 1.48 15.34 0.45
C ASP A 86 2.60 15.12 1.47
N SER A 87 2.24 14.68 2.67
CA SER A 87 3.16 14.49 3.79
C SER A 87 2.64 13.45 4.78
N ALA A 88 3.56 12.88 5.56
CA ALA A 88 3.25 12.06 6.72
C ALA A 88 4.07 12.51 7.92
N ILE A 89 3.49 12.42 9.10
CA ILE A 89 4.16 12.62 10.38
C ILE A 89 4.03 11.33 11.17
N ILE A 90 5.17 10.76 11.56
CA ILE A 90 5.22 9.66 12.52
C ILE A 90 5.51 10.28 13.89
N VAL A 91 4.70 9.97 14.90
CA VAL A 91 4.88 10.41 16.28
C VAL A 91 5.06 9.19 17.18
N PHE A 92 6.11 9.21 18.00
CA PHE A 92 6.42 8.20 18.99
C PHE A 92 6.08 8.71 20.38
N ASP A 93 5.38 7.88 21.16
CA ASP A 93 5.01 8.16 22.57
C ASP A 93 4.49 9.60 22.78
N ASN A 94 3.69 10.10 21.83
CA ASN A 94 3.10 11.45 21.82
C ASN A 94 4.10 12.62 21.88
N SER A 95 5.39 12.41 21.55
CA SER A 95 6.42 13.43 21.77
C SER A 95 7.44 13.59 20.66
N LEU A 96 8.09 12.49 20.24
CA LEU A 96 9.12 12.56 19.20
C LEU A 96 8.50 12.34 17.84
N ARG A 97 8.95 13.05 16.81
CA ARG A 97 8.38 12.98 15.47
C ARG A 97 9.41 12.87 14.36
N ILE A 98 8.99 12.20 13.29
CA ILE A 98 9.65 12.22 11.99
C ILE A 98 8.66 12.79 11.00
N ILE A 99 9.11 13.73 10.18
CA ILE A 99 8.29 14.38 9.15
C ILE A 99 8.80 13.92 7.79
N TYR A 100 7.91 13.33 7.02
CA TYR A 100 8.13 12.97 5.63
C TYR A 100 7.33 13.88 4.70
N ARG A 101 7.97 14.30 3.61
CA ARG A 101 7.32 14.98 2.50
C ARG A 101 7.45 14.11 1.27
N ARG A 102 6.45 14.07 0.39
CA ARG A 102 6.48 13.23 -0.82
C ARG A 102 7.79 13.36 -1.62
N ASN A 103 8.27 14.59 -1.74
CA ASN A 103 9.46 14.93 -2.55
C ASN A 103 10.76 15.02 -1.74
N ASP A 104 10.78 14.62 -0.46
CA ASP A 104 12.04 14.59 0.27
C ASP A 104 12.98 13.52 -0.30
N SER A 105 14.28 13.57 0.03
CA SER A 105 15.26 12.57 -0.41
C SER A 105 15.48 11.47 0.61
N ASN A 106 14.61 11.33 1.62
CA ASN A 106 14.82 10.35 2.69
C ASN A 106 14.58 8.93 2.12
N PRO A 107 15.57 8.01 2.22
CA PRO A 107 15.42 6.65 1.70
C PRO A 107 14.44 5.79 2.52
N ARG A 108 14.08 6.20 3.74
CA ARG A 108 13.08 5.56 4.60
C ARG A 108 11.79 6.38 4.65
N ASN A 109 11.36 6.94 3.52
CA ASN A 109 10.13 7.72 3.46
C ASN A 109 8.92 6.80 3.30
N ILE A 110 8.07 6.74 4.33
CA ILE A 110 6.88 5.88 4.36
C ILE A 110 5.87 6.17 3.23
N LEU A 111 5.96 7.32 2.57
CA LEU A 111 5.11 7.66 1.43
C LEU A 111 5.59 7.02 0.11
N LYS A 112 6.79 6.43 0.09
CA LYS A 112 7.43 5.91 -1.12
C LYS A 112 7.50 4.40 -1.08
N ILE A 113 7.03 3.77 -2.15
CA ILE A 113 7.11 2.32 -2.30
C ILE A 113 8.54 1.78 -2.27
N ASP A 114 9.53 2.55 -2.73
CA ASP A 114 10.95 2.16 -2.69
C ASP A 114 11.48 2.01 -1.26
N SER A 115 10.79 2.56 -0.26
CA SER A 115 11.10 2.38 1.16
C SER A 115 10.46 1.12 1.75
N TYR A 116 9.66 0.39 0.98
CA TYR A 116 9.04 -0.88 1.36
C TYR A 116 9.85 -2.04 0.79
N SER A 117 9.88 -3.14 1.52
CA SER A 117 10.33 -4.44 0.99
C SER A 117 9.13 -5.25 0.49
N GLY A 118 9.37 -6.31 -0.29
CA GLY A 118 8.31 -7.16 -0.83
C GLY A 118 8.18 -7.05 -2.35
N GLY A 119 6.98 -7.32 -2.87
CA GLY A 119 6.69 -7.38 -4.30
C GLY A 119 5.59 -8.38 -4.63
N LYS A 120 5.65 -8.95 -5.83
CA LYS A 120 4.68 -9.95 -6.30
C LYS A 120 4.73 -11.21 -5.43
N VAL A 121 3.58 -11.63 -4.92
CA VAL A 121 3.40 -12.86 -4.14
C VAL A 121 2.74 -13.95 -4.99
N ASP A 122 1.71 -13.59 -5.74
CA ASP A 122 0.98 -14.48 -6.65
C ASP A 122 0.46 -13.69 -7.86
N ASP A 123 -0.13 -14.36 -8.85
CA ASP A 123 -0.83 -13.72 -9.95
C ASP A 123 -1.98 -12.86 -9.41
N GLY A 124 -1.91 -11.56 -9.70
CA GLY A 124 -2.85 -10.57 -9.17
C GLY A 124 -2.69 -10.25 -7.67
N LEU A 125 -1.58 -10.64 -7.01
CA LEU A 125 -1.32 -10.31 -5.61
C LEU A 125 0.09 -9.76 -5.38
N TYR A 126 0.16 -8.58 -4.77
CA TYR A 126 1.39 -7.90 -4.38
C TYR A 126 1.32 -7.51 -2.90
N GLU A 127 2.41 -7.75 -2.18
CA GLU A 127 2.53 -7.39 -0.77
C GLU A 127 3.81 -6.60 -0.53
N PHE A 128 3.67 -5.46 0.16
CA PHE A 128 4.75 -4.55 0.49
C PHE A 128 4.80 -4.30 2.00
N TYR A 129 6.00 -4.21 2.56
CA TYR A 129 6.26 -4.18 3.99
C TYR A 129 7.19 -3.02 4.35
N TYR A 130 6.68 -2.08 5.16
CA TYR A 130 7.46 -1.04 5.83
C TYR A 130 7.56 -1.37 7.32
N SER A 131 8.74 -1.16 7.90
CA SER A 131 9.00 -1.43 9.31
C SER A 131 9.47 -0.17 10.01
N ILE A 132 8.70 0.29 10.99
CA ILE A 132 9.08 1.35 11.93
C ILE A 132 9.90 0.71 13.05
N THR A 133 11.12 1.20 13.24
CA THR A 133 12.17 0.57 14.04
C THR A 133 12.63 1.48 15.18
N GLU A 134 13.45 0.92 16.08
CA GLU A 134 14.20 1.70 17.07
C GLU A 134 15.13 2.74 16.43
N GLU A 135 15.67 2.47 15.24
CA GLU A 135 16.51 3.44 14.52
C GLU A 135 15.70 4.68 14.13
N ASP A 136 14.44 4.49 13.72
CA ASP A 136 13.53 5.59 13.42
C ASP A 136 13.23 6.40 14.68
N TYR A 137 12.90 5.74 15.80
CA TYR A 137 12.70 6.41 17.09
C TYR A 137 13.90 7.25 17.52
N ASN A 138 15.11 6.70 17.43
CA ASN A 138 16.34 7.40 17.84
C ASN A 138 16.70 8.59 16.94
N LYS A 139 16.15 8.66 15.72
CA LYS A 139 16.30 9.80 14.80
C LYS A 139 15.17 10.82 14.92
N ALA A 140 14.10 10.50 15.64
CA ALA A 140 12.96 11.38 15.79
C ALA A 140 13.31 12.61 16.66
N GLU A 141 12.77 13.76 16.28
CA GLU A 141 13.04 15.05 16.92
C GLU A 141 11.81 15.56 17.68
N LYS A 142 11.98 16.47 18.64
CA LYS A 142 10.86 17.11 19.34
C LYS A 142 10.17 18.16 18.46
#